data_AF-A0A1W9M478-F1
#
_entry.id   AF-A0A1W9M478-F1
#
_cell.length_a   1.000
_cell.length_b   1.000
_cell.length_c   1.000
_cell.angle_alpha   90.00
_cell.angle_beta   90.00
_cell.angle_gamma   90.00
#
_symmetry.space_group_name_H-M   'P 1'
#
loop_
_entity.id
_entity.type
_entity.pdbx_description
1 polymer ?
#
loop_
_entity_poly.entity_id
_entity_poly.type
_entity_poly.pdbx_seq_one_letter_code
_entity_poly.pdbx_strand_id
1 'polypeptide(L)'
;MSLDPPAKVFVVDDNAVVRRMLERMLHDDGIQVLTAKGGEELLKRLPDSGVELVLLDVEMPGIDGFETCRRLRADSRFRGLPVLFVTSRGEKTDILTGFAAGGLDYLVKPCIREELLARVHTHLSLVRARERLSRSEARYRELALRDDLTGFFNTRYLYQVLPALLEAHQRRGARLGIIFLDIDNFKRVVDAYGHLNGSRVIAELAALIQRLLPPDCFGVSYGGDEFVMVLPDHDRKQSVAMAETIRLATAANVFLASQDQEVHLTVSQGLATWPTDADNLTDLLANADHALFCVKKMGKNAVHWVEPA
;
A
#
# COMPACT_ATOMS: atom_id res chain seq x y z
N MET A 1 -5.82 -31.57 5.76
CA MET A 1 -6.26 -30.22 6.21
C MET A 1 -6.54 -29.46 4.92
N SER A 2 -7.78 -29.06 4.63
CA SER A 2 -8.10 -28.54 3.28
C SER A 2 -7.45 -27.18 3.03
N LEU A 3 -6.51 -27.11 2.09
CA LEU A 3 -5.88 -25.87 1.63
C LEU A 3 -6.77 -25.27 0.53
N ASP A 4 -7.54 -24.25 0.86
CA ASP A 4 -8.39 -23.51 -0.09
C ASP A 4 -7.93 -22.04 -0.20
N PRO A 5 -7.55 -21.53 -1.39
CA PRO A 5 -7.38 -22.26 -2.66
C PRO A 5 -6.26 -23.31 -2.60
N PRO A 6 -6.26 -24.30 -3.53
CA PRO A 6 -5.27 -25.37 -3.56
C PRO A 6 -3.86 -24.78 -3.70
N ALA A 7 -2.95 -25.23 -2.83
CA ALA A 7 -1.60 -24.71 -2.81
C ALA A 7 -0.76 -25.20 -3.99
N LYS A 8 0.27 -24.44 -4.36
CA LYS A 8 1.18 -24.80 -5.45
C LYS A 8 2.61 -24.98 -4.96
N VAL A 9 3.16 -26.17 -5.16
CA VAL A 9 4.51 -26.57 -4.70
C VAL A 9 5.39 -26.91 -5.89
N PHE A 10 6.64 -26.46 -5.88
CA PHE A 10 7.65 -26.85 -6.85
C PHE A 10 8.51 -27.99 -6.29
N VAL A 11 8.58 -29.11 -6.99
CA VAL A 11 9.45 -30.25 -6.66
C VAL A 11 10.64 -30.27 -7.60
N VAL A 12 11.84 -30.23 -7.05
CA VAL A 12 13.08 -30.13 -7.81
C VAL A 12 14.04 -31.20 -7.33
N ASP A 13 14.41 -32.09 -8.23
CA ASP A 13 15.27 -33.25 -7.96
C ASP A 13 15.74 -33.77 -9.31
N ASP A 14 16.94 -34.31 -9.46
CA ASP A 14 17.44 -34.81 -10.77
C ASP A 14 16.91 -36.22 -11.08
N ASN A 15 16.55 -36.98 -10.05
CA ASN A 15 16.02 -38.33 -10.13
C ASN A 15 14.51 -38.34 -10.45
N ALA A 16 14.18 -38.85 -11.64
CA ALA A 16 12.81 -38.92 -12.12
C ALA A 16 11.87 -39.83 -11.30
N VAL A 17 12.42 -40.77 -10.53
CA VAL A 17 11.64 -41.64 -9.64
C VAL A 17 11.24 -40.87 -8.38
N VAL A 18 12.20 -40.15 -7.76
CA VAL A 18 11.96 -39.35 -6.57
C VAL A 18 10.98 -38.21 -6.86
N ARG A 19 11.17 -37.48 -7.98
CA ARG A 19 10.20 -36.45 -8.41
C ARG A 19 8.77 -36.98 -8.51
N ARG A 20 8.58 -38.13 -9.19
CA ARG A 20 7.26 -38.74 -9.36
C ARG A 20 6.65 -39.23 -8.04
N MET A 21 7.48 -39.71 -7.12
CA MET A 21 7.05 -40.11 -5.78
C MET A 21 6.53 -38.91 -4.98
N LEU A 22 7.33 -37.84 -4.88
CA LEU A 22 6.96 -36.61 -4.17
C LEU A 22 5.73 -35.93 -4.80
N GLU A 23 5.68 -35.89 -6.13
CA GLU A 23 4.55 -35.36 -6.88
C GLU A 23 3.25 -36.10 -6.54
N ARG A 24 3.25 -37.44 -6.54
CA ARG A 24 2.07 -38.24 -6.16
C ARG A 24 1.65 -37.99 -4.72
N MET A 25 2.60 -38.00 -3.78
CA MET A 25 2.31 -37.78 -2.36
C MET A 25 1.57 -36.46 -2.10
N LEU A 26 2.00 -35.39 -2.78
CA LEU A 26 1.41 -34.05 -2.70
C LEU A 26 0.08 -33.96 -3.46
N HIS A 27 0.01 -34.53 -4.67
CA HIS A 27 -1.19 -34.50 -5.50
C HIS A 27 -2.38 -35.22 -4.83
N ASP A 28 -2.12 -36.34 -4.17
CA ASP A 28 -3.13 -37.09 -3.40
C ASP A 28 -3.71 -36.27 -2.23
N ASP A 29 -3.05 -35.18 -1.84
CA ASP A 29 -3.51 -34.23 -0.81
C ASP A 29 -4.14 -32.96 -1.41
N GLY A 30 -4.33 -32.90 -2.73
CA GLY A 30 -4.94 -31.75 -3.42
C GLY A 30 -3.99 -30.58 -3.67
N ILE A 31 -2.68 -30.78 -3.50
CA ILE A 31 -1.64 -29.78 -3.79
C ILE A 31 -1.28 -29.85 -5.27
N GLN A 32 -1.26 -28.69 -5.94
CA GLN A 32 -0.77 -28.57 -7.31
C GLN A 32 0.76 -28.64 -7.32
N VAL A 33 1.32 -29.49 -8.18
CA VAL A 33 2.76 -29.70 -8.23
C VAL A 33 3.33 -29.24 -9.57
N LEU A 34 4.42 -28.46 -9.52
CA LEU A 34 5.30 -28.24 -10.66
C LEU A 34 6.59 -29.01 -10.41
N THR A 35 7.19 -29.60 -11.45
CA THR A 35 8.44 -30.35 -11.31
C THR A 35 9.56 -29.75 -12.15
N ALA A 36 10.80 -29.74 -11.66
CA ALA A 36 12.00 -29.41 -12.42
C ALA A 36 13.11 -30.43 -12.17
N LYS A 37 14.00 -30.64 -13.14
CA LYS A 37 15.08 -31.63 -13.06
C LYS A 37 16.36 -31.12 -12.39
N GLY A 38 16.39 -29.85 -12.01
CA GLY A 38 17.59 -29.19 -11.49
C GLY A 38 17.33 -27.73 -11.14
N GLY A 39 18.31 -27.11 -10.48
CA GLY A 39 18.23 -25.73 -10.01
C GLY A 39 18.09 -24.70 -11.13
N GLU A 40 18.75 -24.89 -12.27
CA GLU A 40 18.68 -23.97 -13.40
C GLU A 40 17.27 -23.95 -14.01
N GLU A 41 16.64 -25.12 -14.13
CA GLU A 41 15.27 -25.23 -14.64
C GLU A 41 14.27 -24.59 -13.68
N LEU A 42 14.45 -24.80 -12.36
CA LEU A 42 13.65 -24.11 -11.34
C LEU A 42 13.75 -22.59 -11.52
N LEU A 43 14.96 -22.04 -11.52
CA LEU A 43 15.17 -20.59 -11.60
C LEU A 43 14.58 -19.99 -12.88
N LYS A 44 14.56 -20.74 -13.99
CA LYS A 44 13.94 -20.33 -15.25
C LYS A 44 12.41 -20.35 -15.21
N ARG A 45 11.81 -21.31 -14.50
CA ARG A 45 10.35 -21.58 -14.50
C ARG A 45 9.61 -21.01 -13.30
N LEU A 46 10.33 -20.56 -12.28
CA LEU A 46 9.75 -19.99 -11.06
C LEU A 46 9.04 -18.63 -11.28
N PRO A 47 9.53 -17.72 -12.15
CA PRO A 47 8.80 -16.49 -12.46
C PRO A 47 7.37 -16.78 -12.93
N ASP A 48 6.41 -16.02 -12.39
CA ASP A 48 4.97 -16.11 -12.70
C ASP A 48 4.31 -17.47 -12.44
N SER A 49 5.01 -18.39 -11.76
CA SER A 49 4.51 -19.74 -11.49
C SER A 49 3.39 -19.79 -10.44
N GLY A 50 3.32 -18.79 -9.55
CA GLY A 50 2.39 -18.77 -8.41
C GLY A 50 2.72 -19.80 -7.32
N VAL A 51 3.95 -20.32 -7.29
CA VAL A 51 4.39 -21.31 -6.30
C VAL A 51 4.53 -20.67 -4.92
N GLU A 52 4.06 -21.38 -3.90
CA GLU A 52 4.10 -20.98 -2.50
C GLU A 52 5.23 -21.67 -1.71
N LEU A 53 5.77 -22.80 -2.20
CA LEU A 53 6.84 -23.56 -1.54
C LEU A 53 7.66 -24.38 -2.53
N VAL A 54 8.97 -24.52 -2.28
CA VAL A 54 9.87 -25.37 -3.07
C VAL A 54 10.38 -26.53 -2.22
N LEU A 55 10.20 -27.76 -2.71
CA LEU A 55 10.94 -28.95 -2.30
C LEU A 55 12.15 -29.08 -3.20
N LEU A 56 13.34 -29.00 -2.63
CA LEU A 56 14.60 -28.87 -3.37
C LEU A 56 15.59 -29.95 -2.98
N ASP A 57 15.97 -30.79 -3.93
CA ASP A 57 17.08 -31.69 -3.74
C ASP A 57 18.38 -30.93 -3.53
N VAL A 58 19.23 -31.47 -2.66
CA VAL A 58 20.57 -30.92 -2.43
C VAL A 58 21.52 -31.40 -3.50
N GLU A 59 21.47 -32.68 -3.86
CA GLU A 59 22.43 -33.31 -4.77
C GLU A 59 21.89 -33.30 -6.20
N MET A 60 22.29 -32.32 -7.00
CA MET A 60 21.90 -32.23 -8.41
C MET A 60 23.09 -31.89 -9.29
N PRO A 61 23.14 -32.36 -10.55
CA PRO A 61 24.12 -31.92 -11.53
C PRO A 61 23.98 -30.43 -11.83
N GLY A 62 25.11 -29.77 -12.11
CA GLY A 62 25.14 -28.32 -12.36
C GLY A 62 25.20 -27.55 -11.05
N ILE A 63 24.22 -26.68 -10.79
CA ILE A 63 24.08 -26.03 -9.50
C ILE A 63 23.38 -26.95 -8.49
N ASP A 64 23.98 -27.09 -7.31
CA ASP A 64 23.40 -27.84 -6.20
C ASP A 64 22.20 -27.11 -5.56
N GLY A 65 21.48 -27.79 -4.68
CA GLY A 65 20.33 -27.21 -3.98
C GLY A 65 20.70 -26.00 -3.12
N PHE A 66 21.88 -26.01 -2.50
CA PHE A 66 22.31 -24.90 -1.64
C PHE A 66 22.59 -23.63 -2.45
N GLU A 67 23.26 -23.76 -3.58
CA GLU A 67 23.52 -22.67 -4.53
C GLU A 67 22.22 -22.15 -5.14
N THR A 68 21.31 -23.05 -5.50
CA THR A 68 19.97 -22.69 -5.96
C THR A 68 19.24 -21.85 -4.92
N CYS A 69 19.27 -22.27 -3.65
CA CYS A 69 18.66 -21.53 -2.55
C CYS A 69 19.32 -20.16 -2.34
N ARG A 70 20.66 -20.08 -2.38
CA ARG A 70 21.37 -18.79 -2.29
C ARG A 70 20.93 -17.81 -3.38
N ARG A 71 20.76 -18.28 -4.62
CA ARG A 71 20.26 -17.46 -5.73
C ARG A 71 18.82 -16.99 -5.51
N LEU A 72 17.94 -17.85 -4.99
CA LEU A 72 16.58 -17.46 -4.61
C LEU A 72 16.56 -16.38 -3.51
N ARG A 73 17.49 -16.42 -2.57
CA ARG A 73 17.61 -15.41 -1.50
C ARG A 73 18.18 -14.08 -2.00
N ALA A 74 19.06 -14.12 -2.99
CA ALA A 74 19.63 -12.93 -3.63
C ALA A 74 18.57 -12.15 -4.43
N ASP A 75 17.60 -12.84 -5.04
CA ASP A 75 16.49 -12.23 -5.76
C ASP A 75 15.41 -11.70 -4.80
N SER A 76 15.13 -10.39 -4.84
CA SER A 76 14.11 -9.77 -3.98
C SER A 76 12.71 -10.34 -4.17
N ARG A 77 12.40 -10.89 -5.36
CA ARG A 77 11.11 -11.49 -5.69
C ARG A 77 10.88 -12.82 -4.97
N PHE A 78 11.94 -13.59 -4.73
CA PHE A 78 11.86 -14.95 -4.19
C PHE A 78 12.50 -15.08 -2.79
N ARG A 79 13.03 -13.99 -2.24
CA ARG A 79 13.67 -13.97 -0.92
C ARG A 79 12.82 -14.58 0.20
N GLY A 80 11.50 -14.37 0.14
CA GLY A 80 10.54 -14.90 1.11
C GLY A 80 9.98 -16.30 0.81
N LEU A 81 10.30 -16.89 -0.34
CA LEU A 81 9.75 -18.18 -0.76
C LEU A 81 10.35 -19.32 0.10
N PRO A 82 9.54 -20.09 0.85
CA PRO A 82 10.05 -21.19 1.66
C PRO A 82 10.65 -22.29 0.78
N VAL A 83 11.86 -22.71 1.17
CA VAL A 83 12.61 -23.79 0.53
C VAL A 83 12.82 -24.87 1.57
N LEU A 84 12.33 -26.07 1.28
CA LEU A 84 12.51 -27.28 2.06
C LEU A 84 13.49 -28.17 1.32
N PHE A 85 14.64 -28.45 1.92
CA PHE A 85 15.59 -29.36 1.31
C PHE A 85 15.10 -30.81 1.41
N VAL A 86 15.31 -31.61 0.37
CA VAL A 86 15.04 -33.05 0.38
C VAL A 86 16.35 -33.76 0.07
N THR A 87 17.01 -34.33 1.06
CA THR A 87 18.41 -34.79 0.96
C THR A 87 18.57 -36.27 1.28
N SER A 88 19.51 -36.95 0.64
CA SER A 88 19.93 -38.30 1.05
C SER A 88 20.88 -38.29 2.24
N ARG A 89 21.43 -37.11 2.62
CA ARG A 89 22.38 -36.95 3.72
C ARG A 89 21.64 -36.58 5.01
N GLY A 90 21.80 -37.42 6.03
CA GLY A 90 21.22 -37.21 7.37
C GLY A 90 22.21 -36.66 8.41
N GLU A 91 23.41 -36.24 8.01
CA GLU A 91 24.43 -35.76 8.94
C GLU A 91 24.15 -34.32 9.42
N LYS A 92 24.46 -34.05 10.70
CA LYS A 92 24.21 -32.74 11.35
C LYS A 92 24.88 -31.56 10.64
N THR A 93 25.99 -31.81 9.94
CA THR A 93 26.77 -30.81 9.19
C THR A 93 25.99 -30.28 7.98
N ASP A 94 25.35 -31.15 7.20
CA ASP A 94 24.59 -30.75 6.01
C ASP A 94 23.32 -29.97 6.37
N ILE A 95 22.72 -30.28 7.53
CA ILE A 95 21.56 -29.56 8.08
C ILE A 95 21.93 -28.10 8.38
N LEU A 96 23.08 -27.88 9.04
CA LEU A 96 23.56 -26.52 9.35
C LEU A 96 23.87 -25.73 8.08
N THR A 97 24.43 -26.38 7.06
CA THR A 97 24.69 -25.75 5.75
C THR A 97 23.40 -25.36 5.04
N GLY A 98 22.35 -26.18 5.12
CA GLY A 98 21.03 -25.85 4.57
C GLY A 98 20.40 -24.61 5.19
N PHE A 99 20.44 -24.49 6.52
CA PHE A 99 19.95 -23.29 7.20
C PHE A 99 20.79 -22.06 6.86
N ALA A 100 22.12 -22.19 6.77
CA ALA A 100 23.01 -21.10 6.38
C ALA A 100 22.77 -20.63 4.93
N ALA A 101 22.37 -21.53 4.03
CA ALA A 101 21.97 -21.19 2.66
C ALA A 101 20.58 -20.52 2.57
N GLY A 102 19.85 -20.43 3.68
CA GLY A 102 18.51 -19.82 3.75
C GLY A 102 17.37 -20.81 3.56
N GLY A 103 17.62 -22.12 3.66
CA GLY A 103 16.57 -23.13 3.73
C GLY A 103 15.76 -23.00 5.03
N LEU A 104 14.46 -23.26 4.94
CA LEU A 104 13.56 -23.14 6.08
C LEU A 104 13.46 -24.44 6.88
N ASP A 105 13.65 -25.58 6.22
CA ASP A 105 13.59 -26.91 6.82
C ASP A 105 14.21 -27.95 5.86
N TYR A 106 14.31 -29.20 6.31
CA TYR A 106 14.80 -30.31 5.49
C TYR A 106 14.03 -31.61 5.75
N LEU A 107 14.08 -32.52 4.77
CA LEU A 107 13.59 -33.89 4.81
C LEU A 107 14.69 -34.84 4.36
N VAL A 108 14.85 -35.96 5.06
CA VAL A 108 15.81 -37.01 4.71
C VAL A 108 15.13 -38.07 3.86
N LYS A 109 15.76 -38.47 2.75
CA LYS A 109 15.30 -39.54 1.86
C LYS A 109 15.73 -40.91 2.41
N PRO A 110 14.88 -41.95 2.31
CA PRO A 110 13.49 -41.92 1.85
C PRO A 110 12.56 -41.34 2.93
N CYS A 111 11.73 -40.34 2.58
CA CYS A 111 10.72 -39.80 3.49
C CYS A 111 9.38 -40.49 3.30
N ILE A 112 8.61 -40.60 4.40
CA ILE A 112 7.24 -41.11 4.36
C ILE A 112 6.26 -39.96 4.06
N ARG A 113 5.10 -40.30 3.49
CA ARG A 113 4.09 -39.33 3.04
C ARG A 113 3.64 -38.41 4.18
N GLU A 114 3.46 -38.97 5.36
CA GLU A 114 2.98 -38.26 6.55
C GLU A 114 3.96 -37.17 7.00
N GLU A 115 5.27 -37.46 6.99
CA GLU A 115 6.30 -36.48 7.33
C GLU A 115 6.36 -35.34 6.30
N LEU A 116 6.34 -35.70 5.02
CA LEU A 116 6.35 -34.74 3.92
C LEU A 116 5.17 -33.77 4.03
N LEU A 117 3.95 -34.31 4.18
CA LEU A 117 2.74 -33.51 4.25
C LEU A 117 2.69 -32.66 5.52
N ALA A 118 3.12 -33.19 6.66
CA ALA A 118 3.17 -32.42 7.91
C ALA A 118 4.05 -31.17 7.76
N ARG A 119 5.23 -31.30 7.17
CA ARG A 119 6.15 -30.17 6.94
C ARG A 119 5.62 -29.20 5.89
N VAL A 120 5.16 -29.72 4.75
CA VAL A 120 4.61 -28.89 3.67
C VAL A 120 3.39 -28.09 4.15
N HIS A 121 2.44 -28.71 4.85
CA HIS A 121 1.29 -28.00 5.41
C HIS A 121 1.69 -26.95 6.45
N THR A 122 2.65 -27.25 7.33
CA THR A 122 3.10 -26.30 8.35
C THR A 122 3.65 -25.04 7.70
N HIS A 123 4.54 -25.20 6.72
CA HIS A 123 5.17 -24.05 6.05
C HIS A 123 4.20 -23.30 5.13
N LEU A 124 3.32 -23.99 4.42
CA LEU A 124 2.25 -23.34 3.65
C LEU A 124 1.29 -22.55 4.54
N SER A 125 0.89 -23.12 5.69
CA SER A 125 0.02 -22.44 6.65
C SER A 125 0.69 -21.21 7.23
N LEU A 126 1.99 -21.28 7.51
CA LEU A 126 2.77 -20.15 8.02
C LEU A 126 2.85 -19.01 7.00
N VAL A 127 3.15 -19.30 5.73
CA VAL A 127 3.17 -18.31 4.65
C VAL A 127 1.81 -17.64 4.51
N ARG A 128 0.74 -18.44 4.41
CA ARG A 128 -0.63 -17.92 4.27
C ARG A 128 -1.07 -17.09 5.48
N ALA A 129 -0.72 -17.51 6.69
CA ALA A 129 -1.03 -16.75 7.90
C ALA A 129 -0.31 -15.39 7.91
N ARG A 130 0.97 -15.35 7.52
CA ARG A 130 1.74 -14.11 7.41
C ARG A 130 1.17 -13.16 6.36
N GLU A 131 0.78 -13.67 5.21
CA GLU A 131 0.12 -12.86 4.17
C GLU A 131 -1.22 -12.31 4.65
N ARG A 132 -2.04 -13.13 5.32
CA ARG A 132 -3.32 -12.68 5.90
C ARG A 132 -3.11 -11.59 6.93
N LEU A 133 -2.13 -11.75 7.83
CA LEU A 133 -1.80 -10.74 8.82
C LEU A 133 -1.38 -9.43 8.15
N SER A 134 -0.45 -9.48 7.19
CA SER A 134 0.02 -8.29 6.48
C SER A 134 -1.11 -7.58 5.72
N ARG A 135 -2.00 -8.32 5.05
CA ARG A 135 -3.20 -7.75 4.41
C ARG A 135 -4.16 -7.12 5.43
N SER A 136 -4.34 -7.76 6.57
CA SER A 136 -5.18 -7.23 7.64
C SER A 136 -4.59 -5.95 8.23
N GLU A 137 -3.29 -5.90 8.48
CA GLU A 137 -2.58 -4.70 8.95
C GLU A 137 -2.69 -3.56 7.93
N ALA A 138 -2.47 -3.83 6.64
CA ALA A 138 -2.63 -2.85 5.59
C ALA A 138 -4.07 -2.29 5.56
N ARG A 139 -5.07 -3.17 5.68
CA ARG A 139 -6.49 -2.77 5.75
C ARG A 139 -6.81 -1.97 7.01
N TYR A 140 -6.34 -2.40 8.17
CA TYR A 140 -6.54 -1.66 9.42
C TYR A 140 -5.87 -0.29 9.37
N ARG A 141 -4.68 -0.21 8.76
CA ARG A 141 -3.98 1.05 8.55
C ARG A 141 -4.77 1.96 7.63
N GLU A 142 -5.35 1.44 6.55
CA GLU A 142 -6.19 2.23 5.65
C GLU A 142 -7.44 2.77 6.38
N LEU A 143 -8.16 1.90 7.10
CA LEU A 143 -9.36 2.28 7.87
C LEU A 143 -9.05 3.26 9.01
N ALA A 144 -7.88 3.13 9.66
CA ALA A 144 -7.50 4.01 10.77
C ALA A 144 -7.03 5.40 10.31
N LEU A 145 -6.66 5.55 9.03
CA LEU A 145 -6.04 6.76 8.49
C LEU A 145 -6.91 7.50 7.49
N ARG A 146 -7.95 6.88 6.94
CA ARG A 146 -8.92 7.54 6.06
C ARG A 146 -10.16 8.00 6.82
N ASP A 147 -10.82 9.00 6.28
CA ASP A 147 -12.15 9.43 6.67
C ASP A 147 -13.21 8.65 5.87
N ASP A 148 -14.16 8.04 6.57
CA ASP A 148 -15.14 7.11 5.97
C ASP A 148 -16.09 7.79 4.98
N LEU A 149 -16.37 9.09 5.15
CA LEU A 149 -17.31 9.82 4.31
C LEU A 149 -16.68 10.24 2.98
N THR A 150 -15.45 10.73 3.07
CA THR A 150 -14.80 11.47 1.97
C THR A 150 -13.76 10.64 1.24
N GLY A 151 -13.26 9.57 1.87
CA GLY A 151 -12.13 8.77 1.39
C GLY A 151 -10.78 9.49 1.47
N PHE A 152 -10.72 10.75 1.86
CA PHE A 152 -9.47 11.44 2.18
C PHE A 152 -8.79 10.85 3.40
N PHE A 153 -7.55 11.26 3.65
CA PHE A 153 -6.94 10.97 4.94
C PHE A 153 -7.65 11.75 6.06
N ASN A 154 -7.61 11.23 7.28
CA ASN A 154 -8.14 11.93 8.44
C ASN A 154 -7.09 12.85 9.08
N THR A 155 -7.55 13.75 9.94
CA THR A 155 -6.70 14.74 10.62
C THR A 155 -5.53 14.11 11.39
N ARG A 156 -5.67 12.88 11.91
CA ARG A 156 -4.58 12.18 12.59
C ARG A 156 -3.42 11.88 11.63
N TYR A 157 -3.72 11.46 10.41
CA TYR A 157 -2.69 11.19 9.40
C TYR A 157 -1.89 12.44 9.04
N LEU A 158 -2.55 13.59 8.91
CA LEU A 158 -1.90 14.87 8.65
C LEU A 158 -0.80 15.15 9.67
N TYR A 159 -1.13 15.13 10.96
CA TYR A 159 -0.16 15.41 12.02
C TYR A 159 0.93 14.32 12.18
N GLN A 160 0.67 13.08 11.73
CA GLN A 160 1.68 12.03 11.72
C GLN A 160 2.71 12.18 10.59
N VAL A 161 2.28 12.58 9.40
CA VAL A 161 3.14 12.60 8.20
C VAL A 161 3.82 13.94 7.99
N LEU A 162 3.13 15.03 8.30
CA LEU A 162 3.60 16.37 7.93
C LEU A 162 4.95 16.77 8.57
N PRO A 163 5.29 16.41 9.83
CA PRO A 163 6.62 16.67 10.38
C PRO A 163 7.75 16.00 9.59
N ALA A 164 7.61 14.69 9.31
CA ALA A 164 8.62 13.92 8.58
C ALA A 164 8.75 14.41 7.12
N LEU A 165 7.63 14.80 6.51
CA LEU A 165 7.58 15.36 5.17
C LEU A 165 8.33 16.69 5.11
N LEU A 166 8.07 17.60 6.06
CA LEU A 166 8.71 18.91 6.13
C LEU A 166 10.23 18.79 6.34
N GLU A 167 10.67 17.94 7.26
CA GLU A 167 12.10 17.66 7.51
C GLU A 167 12.81 17.10 6.26
N ALA A 168 12.14 16.21 5.51
CA ALA A 168 12.68 15.67 4.27
C ALA A 168 12.81 16.75 3.19
N HIS A 169 11.82 17.64 3.07
CA HIS A 169 11.85 18.75 2.12
C HIS A 169 12.90 19.80 2.49
N GLN A 170 13.04 20.12 3.78
CA GLN A 170 14.09 21.01 4.29
C GLN A 170 15.48 20.50 3.94
N ARG A 171 15.77 19.21 4.18
CA ARG A 171 17.07 18.59 3.85
C ARG A 171 17.39 18.62 2.35
N ARG A 172 16.38 18.53 1.49
CA ARG A 172 16.54 18.55 0.02
C ARG A 172 16.45 19.94 -0.59
N GLY A 173 16.10 20.97 0.19
CA GLY A 173 15.80 22.30 -0.32
C GLY A 173 14.52 22.37 -1.18
N ALA A 174 13.61 21.41 -1.02
CA ALA A 174 12.36 21.32 -1.76
C ALA A 174 11.27 22.26 -1.20
N ARG A 175 10.14 22.36 -1.90
CA ARG A 175 9.00 23.21 -1.54
C ARG A 175 7.80 22.35 -1.12
N LEU A 176 6.94 22.87 -0.26
CA LEU A 176 5.72 22.19 0.16
C LEU A 176 4.59 23.21 0.24
N GLY A 177 3.50 22.97 -0.48
CA GLY A 177 2.28 23.77 -0.38
C GLY A 177 1.26 23.14 0.55
N ILE A 178 0.53 23.98 1.29
CA ILE A 178 -0.63 23.62 2.08
C ILE A 178 -1.80 24.51 1.67
N ILE A 179 -2.97 23.92 1.43
CA ILE A 179 -4.21 24.63 1.18
C ILE A 179 -5.24 24.20 2.22
N PHE A 180 -5.75 25.14 3.01
CA PHE A 180 -6.97 24.99 3.79
C PHE A 180 -8.16 25.39 2.92
N LEU A 181 -9.19 24.54 2.90
CA LEU A 181 -10.39 24.69 2.08
C LEU A 181 -11.62 24.54 2.96
N ASP A 182 -12.61 25.41 2.76
CA ASP A 182 -13.92 25.35 3.41
C ASP A 182 -15.06 25.53 2.40
N ILE A 183 -16.14 24.78 2.58
CA ILE A 183 -17.34 24.88 1.74
C ILE A 183 -18.17 26.11 2.14
N ASP A 184 -18.34 27.02 1.19
CA ASP A 184 -19.06 28.25 1.45
C ASP A 184 -20.55 28.02 1.74
N ASN A 185 -21.00 28.52 2.88
CA ASN A 185 -22.40 28.49 3.29
C ASN A 185 -22.99 27.07 3.39
N PHE A 186 -22.16 26.06 3.70
CA PHE A 186 -22.57 24.65 3.76
C PHE A 186 -23.79 24.40 4.66
N LYS A 187 -23.92 25.14 5.77
CA LYS A 187 -25.12 25.08 6.62
C LYS A 187 -26.43 25.28 5.85
N ARG A 188 -26.47 26.15 4.83
CA ARG A 188 -27.66 26.35 3.99
C ARG A 188 -28.02 25.11 3.17
N VAL A 189 -27.02 24.34 2.75
CA VAL A 189 -27.22 23.07 2.04
C VAL A 189 -27.84 22.05 3.00
N VAL A 190 -27.31 21.94 4.22
CA VAL A 190 -27.85 21.04 5.24
C VAL A 190 -29.28 21.42 5.63
N ASP A 191 -29.55 22.71 5.84
CA ASP A 191 -30.88 23.20 6.21
C ASP A 191 -31.91 23.00 5.08
N ALA A 192 -31.49 23.07 3.81
CA ALA A 192 -32.38 22.91 2.65
C ALA A 192 -32.59 21.45 2.22
N TYR A 193 -31.56 20.61 2.28
CA TYR A 193 -31.57 19.26 1.69
C TYR A 193 -31.43 18.14 2.74
N GLY A 194 -31.24 18.49 4.01
CA GLY A 194 -31.07 17.56 5.12
C GLY A 194 -29.64 17.03 5.26
N HIS A 195 -29.33 16.50 6.44
CA HIS A 195 -27.99 16.01 6.79
C HIS A 195 -27.45 14.93 5.84
N LEU A 196 -28.30 13.98 5.42
CA LEU A 196 -27.87 12.89 4.52
C LEU A 196 -27.37 13.43 3.18
N ASN A 197 -28.08 14.39 2.60
CA ASN A 197 -27.66 15.04 1.36
C ASN A 197 -26.49 15.99 1.59
N GLY A 198 -26.40 16.65 2.74
CA GLY A 198 -25.19 17.39 3.14
C GLY A 198 -23.94 16.50 3.15
N SER A 199 -24.02 15.31 3.75
CA SER A 199 -22.92 14.35 3.73
C SER A 199 -22.59 13.87 2.31
N ARG A 200 -23.60 13.62 1.46
CA ARG A 200 -23.38 13.26 0.05
C ARG A 200 -22.67 14.35 -0.73
N VAL A 201 -23.03 15.62 -0.52
CA VAL A 201 -22.36 16.77 -1.13
C VAL A 201 -20.89 16.83 -0.72
N ILE A 202 -20.58 16.63 0.56
CA ILE A 202 -19.19 16.52 1.07
C ILE A 202 -18.44 15.40 0.34
N ALA A 203 -19.04 14.21 0.23
CA ALA A 203 -18.41 13.07 -0.44
C ALA A 203 -18.19 13.32 -1.94
N GLU A 204 -19.15 13.92 -2.64
CA GLU A 204 -19.02 14.27 -4.06
C GLU A 204 -17.93 15.33 -4.29
N LEU A 205 -17.82 16.32 -3.39
CA LEU A 205 -16.75 17.32 -3.44
C LEU A 205 -15.37 16.69 -3.22
N ALA A 206 -15.23 15.84 -2.21
CA ALA A 206 -13.98 15.13 -1.95
C ALA A 206 -13.58 14.25 -3.16
N ALA A 207 -14.52 13.53 -3.77
CA ALA A 207 -14.28 12.74 -4.97
C ALA A 207 -13.91 13.60 -6.19
N LEU A 208 -14.48 14.79 -6.33
CA LEU A 208 -14.08 15.77 -7.33
C LEU A 208 -12.62 16.18 -7.13
N ILE A 209 -12.27 16.64 -5.92
CA ILE A 209 -10.92 17.09 -5.58
C ILE A 209 -9.89 15.96 -5.74
N GLN A 210 -10.20 14.74 -5.29
CA GLN A 210 -9.31 13.58 -5.39
C GLN A 210 -8.92 13.27 -6.85
N ARG A 211 -9.79 13.54 -7.82
CA ARG A 211 -9.49 13.36 -9.26
C ARG A 211 -8.63 14.48 -9.84
N LEU A 212 -8.63 15.66 -9.22
CA LEU A 212 -7.85 16.82 -9.64
C LEU A 212 -6.42 16.79 -9.06
N LEU A 213 -6.26 16.20 -7.87
CA LEU A 213 -4.96 16.12 -7.20
C LEU A 213 -3.96 15.25 -7.97
N PRO A 214 -2.70 15.70 -8.12
CA PRO A 214 -1.61 14.88 -8.63
C PRO A 214 -1.32 13.66 -7.72
N PRO A 215 -0.68 12.59 -8.24
CA PRO A 215 -0.43 11.35 -7.48
C PRO A 215 0.35 11.53 -6.17
N ASP A 216 1.26 12.51 -6.11
CA ASP A 216 2.09 12.78 -4.93
C ASP A 216 1.41 13.76 -3.95
N CYS A 217 0.24 14.29 -4.30
CA CYS A 217 -0.55 15.19 -3.47
C CYS A 217 -1.69 14.41 -2.80
N PHE A 218 -2.13 14.88 -1.65
CA PHE A 218 -3.24 14.23 -0.95
C PHE A 218 -4.13 15.21 -0.21
N GLY A 219 -5.42 14.84 -0.12
CA GLY A 219 -6.42 15.54 0.66
C GLY A 219 -6.59 14.94 2.05
N VAL A 220 -6.93 15.80 3.00
CA VAL A 220 -7.24 15.48 4.38
C VAL A 220 -8.60 16.07 4.73
N SER A 221 -9.48 15.26 5.30
CA SER A 221 -10.71 15.74 5.92
C SER A 221 -10.38 16.25 7.31
N TYR A 222 -10.43 17.57 7.47
CA TYR A 222 -9.95 18.27 8.65
C TYR A 222 -11.06 18.41 9.70
N GLY A 223 -12.27 18.69 9.25
CA GLY A 223 -13.48 18.65 10.08
C GLY A 223 -14.73 19.02 9.30
N GLY A 224 -15.74 18.15 9.27
CA GLY A 224 -17.05 18.45 8.66
C GLY A 224 -16.98 18.90 7.20
N ASP A 225 -17.01 20.22 6.98
CA ASP A 225 -16.93 20.93 5.70
C ASP A 225 -15.55 21.55 5.40
N GLU A 226 -14.54 21.26 6.22
CA GLU A 226 -13.16 21.74 6.09
C GLU A 226 -12.19 20.62 5.65
N PHE A 227 -11.30 20.98 4.73
CA PHE A 227 -10.31 20.09 4.15
C PHE A 227 -8.93 20.74 4.10
N VAL A 228 -7.88 19.92 4.14
CA VAL A 228 -6.49 20.34 3.94
C VAL A 228 -5.88 19.58 2.77
N MET A 229 -5.37 20.28 1.77
CA MET A 229 -4.60 19.69 0.68
C MET A 229 -3.11 19.86 0.97
N VAL A 230 -2.36 18.76 0.88
CA VAL A 230 -0.90 18.74 1.03
C VAL A 230 -0.29 18.52 -0.35
N LEU A 231 0.57 19.46 -0.76
CA LEU A 231 1.16 19.54 -2.09
C LEU A 231 2.69 19.46 -2.02
N PRO A 232 3.28 18.26 -1.91
CA PRO A 232 4.73 18.08 -1.97
C PRO A 232 5.31 18.62 -3.28
N ASP A 233 6.52 19.17 -3.21
CA ASP A 233 7.25 19.74 -4.35
C ASP A 233 6.50 20.85 -5.12
N HIS A 234 5.53 21.52 -4.47
CA HIS A 234 4.83 22.68 -5.03
C HIS A 234 5.30 24.00 -4.41
N ASP A 235 5.66 24.96 -5.27
CA ASP A 235 5.86 26.35 -4.88
C ASP A 235 4.52 27.11 -4.75
N ARG A 236 4.59 28.41 -4.40
CA ARG A 236 3.39 29.25 -4.26
C ARG A 236 2.57 29.33 -5.54
N LYS A 237 3.22 29.51 -6.69
CA LYS A 237 2.51 29.66 -7.98
C LYS A 237 1.77 28.37 -8.34
N GLN A 238 2.41 27.23 -8.14
CA GLN A 238 1.81 25.91 -8.38
C GLN A 238 0.68 25.63 -7.38
N SER A 239 0.85 26.01 -6.11
CA SER A 239 -0.18 25.85 -5.08
C SER A 239 -1.41 26.72 -5.36
N VAL A 240 -1.22 27.98 -5.78
CA VAL A 240 -2.31 28.88 -6.21
C VAL A 240 -3.04 28.31 -7.43
N ALA A 241 -2.30 27.79 -8.43
CA ALA A 241 -2.90 27.19 -9.61
C ALA A 241 -3.75 25.95 -9.27
N MET A 242 -3.30 25.12 -8.34
CA MET A 242 -4.07 23.98 -7.83
C MET A 242 -5.33 24.45 -7.10
N ALA A 243 -5.20 25.44 -6.21
CA ALA A 243 -6.34 26.00 -5.48
C ALA A 243 -7.40 26.59 -6.43
N GLU A 244 -7.00 27.35 -7.44
CA GLU A 244 -7.91 27.88 -8.46
C GLU A 244 -8.55 26.78 -9.30
N THR A 245 -7.81 25.72 -9.63
CA THR A 245 -8.36 24.55 -10.34
C THR A 245 -9.48 23.90 -9.53
N ILE A 246 -9.25 23.67 -8.23
CA ILE A 246 -10.25 23.13 -7.31
C ILE A 246 -11.45 24.08 -7.19
N ARG A 247 -11.20 25.39 -7.05
CA ARG A 247 -12.26 26.39 -6.89
C ARG A 247 -13.19 26.45 -8.10
N LEU A 248 -12.60 26.55 -9.30
CA LEU A 248 -13.34 26.65 -10.55
C LEU A 248 -14.09 25.34 -10.87
N ALA A 249 -13.44 24.19 -10.66
CA ALA A 249 -14.10 22.89 -10.84
C ALA A 249 -15.28 22.72 -9.89
N THR A 250 -15.15 23.16 -8.64
CA THR A 250 -16.24 23.12 -7.65
C THR A 250 -17.41 24.00 -8.07
N ALA A 251 -17.14 25.24 -8.47
CA ALA A 251 -18.16 26.19 -8.91
C ALA A 251 -18.90 25.74 -10.19
N ALA A 252 -18.20 25.03 -11.08
CA ALA A 252 -18.78 24.52 -12.33
C ALA A 252 -19.55 23.19 -12.14
N ASN A 253 -19.33 22.48 -11.03
CA ASN A 253 -19.96 21.17 -10.80
C ASN A 253 -21.39 21.32 -10.28
N VAL A 254 -22.26 20.41 -10.72
CA VAL A 254 -23.62 20.24 -10.17
C VAL A 254 -23.58 19.05 -9.20
N PHE A 255 -23.87 19.32 -7.93
CA PHE A 255 -23.88 18.32 -6.86
C PHE A 255 -25.30 17.78 -6.65
N LEU A 256 -25.38 16.53 -6.18
CA LEU A 256 -26.63 15.78 -5.94
C LEU A 256 -27.48 15.51 -7.20
N ALA A 257 -26.88 15.58 -8.39
CA ALA A 257 -27.58 15.26 -9.64
C ALA A 257 -28.18 13.83 -9.64
N SER A 258 -27.54 12.89 -8.94
CA SER A 258 -28.04 11.51 -8.77
C SER A 258 -29.30 11.40 -7.90
N GLN A 259 -29.67 12.47 -7.19
CA GLN A 259 -30.84 12.57 -6.33
C GLN A 259 -31.91 13.48 -6.94
N ASP A 260 -31.82 13.76 -8.24
CA ASP A 260 -32.69 14.71 -8.94
C ASP A 260 -32.70 16.11 -8.28
N GLN A 261 -31.55 16.53 -7.75
CA GLN A 261 -31.32 17.86 -7.17
C GLN A 261 -30.17 18.56 -7.90
N GLU A 262 -30.21 19.89 -7.95
CA GLU A 262 -29.15 20.71 -8.55
C GLU A 262 -28.58 21.65 -7.49
N VAL A 263 -27.51 21.21 -6.81
CA VAL A 263 -26.82 22.01 -5.80
C VAL A 263 -25.53 22.58 -6.39
N HIS A 264 -25.38 23.90 -6.31
CA HIS A 264 -24.14 24.59 -6.67
C HIS A 264 -23.40 25.02 -5.40
N LEU A 265 -22.10 24.73 -5.35
CA LEU A 265 -21.24 25.09 -4.24
C LEU A 265 -20.14 26.05 -4.70
N THR A 266 -19.62 26.81 -3.76
CA THR A 266 -18.33 27.48 -3.89
C THR A 266 -17.46 27.12 -2.69
N VAL A 267 -16.15 27.31 -2.83
CA VAL A 267 -15.19 27.03 -1.78
C VAL A 267 -14.28 28.23 -1.55
N SER A 268 -13.99 28.50 -0.29
CA SER A 268 -12.98 29.46 0.14
C SER A 268 -11.69 28.74 0.46
N GLN A 269 -10.55 29.27 0.01
CA GLN A 269 -9.25 28.61 0.17
C GLN A 269 -8.16 29.56 0.68
N GLY A 270 -7.50 29.16 1.76
CA GLY A 270 -6.29 29.79 2.27
C GLY A 270 -5.08 28.91 2.03
N LEU A 271 -3.94 29.48 1.63
CA LEU A 271 -2.73 28.69 1.40
C LEU A 271 -1.48 29.32 2.01
N ALA A 272 -0.52 28.45 2.30
CA ALA A 272 0.83 28.82 2.70
C ALA A 272 1.83 27.81 2.13
N THR A 273 3.07 28.25 1.90
CA THR A 273 4.12 27.44 1.28
C THR A 273 5.41 27.47 2.08
N TRP A 274 6.03 26.30 2.23
CA TRP A 274 7.36 26.18 2.82
C TRP A 274 8.45 26.32 1.76
N PRO A 275 9.57 27.02 2.06
CA PRO A 275 9.85 27.80 3.28
C PRO A 275 9.44 29.27 3.16
N THR A 276 8.69 29.64 2.13
CA THR A 276 8.44 31.06 1.80
C THR A 276 7.55 31.77 2.82
N ASP A 277 6.58 31.05 3.39
CA ASP A 277 5.52 31.60 4.24
C ASP A 277 5.65 31.17 5.71
N ALA A 278 6.64 30.34 6.05
CA ALA A 278 6.78 29.79 7.40
C ALA A 278 8.17 29.22 7.69
N ASP A 279 8.60 29.35 8.96
CA ASP A 279 9.86 28.81 9.49
C ASP A 279 9.69 27.49 10.26
N ASN A 280 8.46 27.11 10.59
CA ASN A 280 8.15 25.79 11.15
C ASN A 280 6.75 25.31 10.72
N LEU A 281 6.43 24.06 11.07
CA LEU A 281 5.15 23.42 10.76
C LEU A 281 3.94 24.17 11.32
N THR A 282 4.04 24.65 12.56
CA THR A 282 2.95 25.36 13.23
C THR A 282 2.60 26.63 12.47
N ASP A 283 3.61 27.41 12.09
CA ASP A 283 3.41 28.64 11.33
C ASP A 283 2.86 28.36 9.93
N LEU A 284 3.28 27.28 9.28
CA LEU A 284 2.78 26.89 7.96
C LEU A 284 1.27 26.63 7.98
N LEU A 285 0.79 25.86 8.96
CA LEU A 285 -0.63 25.59 9.13
C LEU A 285 -1.39 26.84 9.56
N ALA A 286 -0.86 27.60 10.52
CA ALA A 286 -1.48 28.81 11.04
C ALA A 286 -1.65 29.90 9.95
N ASN A 287 -0.66 30.07 9.08
CA ASN A 287 -0.71 31.04 8.00
C ASN A 287 -1.72 30.63 6.91
N ALA A 288 -1.81 29.34 6.59
CA ALA A 288 -2.83 28.85 5.64
C ALA A 288 -4.26 29.04 6.19
N ASP A 289 -4.48 28.73 7.47
CA ASP A 289 -5.77 28.94 8.16
C ASP A 289 -6.12 30.43 8.25
N HIS A 290 -5.15 31.28 8.60
CA HIS A 290 -5.34 32.73 8.64
C HIS A 290 -5.74 33.30 7.27
N ALA A 291 -5.10 32.83 6.19
CA ALA A 291 -5.46 33.22 4.84
C ALA A 291 -6.89 32.79 4.48
N LEU A 292 -7.33 31.60 4.90
CA LEU A 292 -8.71 31.13 4.69
C LEU A 292 -9.71 32.03 5.42
N PHE A 293 -9.39 32.40 6.66
CA PHE A 293 -10.20 33.34 7.44
C PHE A 293 -10.35 34.70 6.74
N CYS A 294 -9.28 35.22 6.14
CA CYS A 294 -9.31 36.44 5.33
C CYS A 294 -10.24 36.31 4.12
N VAL A 295 -10.17 35.20 3.36
CA VAL A 295 -11.10 34.93 2.25
C VAL A 295 -12.56 34.95 2.70
N LYS A 296 -12.87 34.28 3.81
CA LYS A 296 -14.22 34.23 4.36
C LYS A 296 -14.77 35.61 4.69
N LYS A 297 -13.91 36.57 5.09
CA LYS A 297 -14.28 37.98 5.32
C LYS A 297 -14.39 38.82 4.06
N MET A 298 -13.62 38.52 3.01
CA MET A 298 -13.55 39.32 1.79
C MET A 298 -14.65 39.03 0.77
N GLY A 299 -15.48 38.01 1.00
CA GLY A 299 -16.62 37.69 0.12
C GLY A 299 -16.72 36.24 -0.31
N LYS A 300 -15.84 35.36 0.18
CA LYS A 300 -15.82 33.92 -0.12
C LYS A 300 -15.49 33.61 -1.59
N ASN A 301 -15.56 32.34 -2.00
CA ASN A 301 -15.29 31.88 -3.37
C ASN A 301 -13.99 32.44 -3.97
N ALA A 302 -12.91 32.46 -3.19
CA ALA A 302 -11.62 32.98 -3.61
C ALA A 302 -10.46 32.18 -2.99
N VAL A 303 -9.26 32.45 -3.49
CA VAL A 303 -7.99 31.93 -2.98
C VAL A 303 -7.18 33.08 -2.41
N HIS A 304 -6.60 32.91 -1.22
CA HIS A 304 -5.69 33.88 -0.61
C HIS A 304 -4.49 33.18 0.03
N TRP A 305 -3.35 33.87 0.08
CA TRP A 305 -2.16 33.50 0.85
C TRP A 305 -1.69 34.67 1.71
N VAL A 306 -0.96 34.40 2.79
CA VAL A 306 -0.33 35.47 3.58
C VAL A 306 0.77 36.13 2.75
N GLU A 307 0.76 37.47 2.67
CA GLU A 307 1.90 38.22 2.16
C GLU A 307 2.90 38.40 3.31
N PRO A 308 4.19 38.07 3.12
CA PRO A 308 5.17 38.26 4.19
C PRO A 308 5.23 39.73 4.61
N ALA A 309 5.29 39.96 5.92
CA ALA A 309 5.45 41.29 6.53
C ALA A 309 6.80 41.93 6.19
#